data_AF-A0A1S8R765-F1
#
_entry.id   AF-A0A1S8R765-F1
#
_cell.length_a   1.000
_cell.length_b   1.000
_cell.length_c   1.000
_cell.angle_alpha   90.00
_cell.angle_beta   90.00
_cell.angle_gamma   90.00
#
_symmetry.space_group_name_H-M   'P 1'
#
loop_
_entity.id
_entity.type
_entity.pdbx_description
1 polymer ?
#
loop_
_entity_poly.entity_id
_entity_poly.type
_entity_poly.pdbx_seq_one_letter_code
_entity_poly.pdbx_strand_id
1 'polypeptide(L)'
;MFKRANKITSLLVAAASVMSLVPAYAADVKKIDSDDGTVYNAVAYKDGKFFVDGEINDDEEAYYVSDGKFNKLEDIDSGDDADLFGEKYLDINDGDYTVDLDKGSITDDDTKGDTADDASADLRKKIKDDTDDRYDEDFADNIIDENKDDTEDLTKLNIIPGAKYKTPWYYTQYKAADKAVNDNVNGLKEITDQNKRVFNVYTDTKGGYIDADYNLGKVKVTTTADGASTKTETIENTNDKYDAAGKDDALTASVSQDKILTQDDDYIYRLATIKVNVTTDAGAKVRISEINGVELNPKNANDKPQIFKVENDGGTVSFKAIQKISKAQDSDDVDGAKYAKTVTTYALSDEDGKNLDAKDLFLNTDGTINEDTKFTVANGKLIAYNTEMNEYKKVVVRAYSLKTKGGYYYADEEDESKEDCEVSSQDDKTSAVQTDVDGNLWRLDGGYIYKFDNTDDWDKVYKVDGSFDELSVYDKDNIAAWSEDDDVYSLIGGKSSDDNNTNPPTTTAGWVQAADGTWTYNKEDGTKATGWLNLNGVWYYLNTDGVMATGWLNLNGVWYYLNPSGAMATSWLNLNGTWYYLNSSGAMATGWLNDNGTWYYLNSSGAMLYNTTVDGYVLGSNGAWIR
;
A
#
# COMPACT_ATOMS: atom_id res chain seq x y z
N MET A 1 42.63 -24.86 34.29
CA MET A 1 43.99 -25.24 33.81
C MET A 1 43.81 -26.50 32.97
N PHE A 2 43.73 -26.44 31.65
CA PHE A 2 44.83 -26.15 30.73
C PHE A 2 44.29 -25.53 29.44
N LYS A 3 44.95 -24.45 28.98
CA LYS A 3 44.78 -23.84 27.66
C LYS A 3 45.14 -24.85 26.56
N ARG A 4 44.40 -24.84 25.45
CA ARG A 4 44.94 -25.18 24.14
C ARG A 4 44.59 -24.07 23.15
N ALA A 5 45.63 -23.30 22.84
CA ALA A 5 45.69 -22.44 21.68
C ALA A 5 45.76 -23.29 20.41
N ASN A 6 45.05 -22.85 19.36
CA ASN A 6 45.46 -23.04 17.98
C ASN A 6 45.11 -21.76 17.22
N LYS A 7 46.08 -20.84 17.14
CA LYS A 7 46.11 -19.81 16.09
C LYS A 7 46.41 -20.52 14.78
N ILE A 8 45.45 -20.53 13.86
CA ILE A 8 45.72 -20.84 12.45
C ILE A 8 45.84 -19.48 11.74
N THR A 9 47.07 -19.05 11.51
CA THR A 9 47.41 -18.13 10.43
C THR A 9 46.95 -18.74 9.10
N SER A 10 45.86 -18.23 8.50
CA SER A 10 45.59 -18.49 7.10
C SER A 10 46.35 -17.46 6.26
N LEU A 11 47.24 -18.00 5.45
CA LEU A 11 48.07 -17.29 4.50
C LEU A 11 47.20 -17.03 3.26
N LEU A 12 47.22 -15.80 2.76
CA LEU A 12 46.68 -15.44 1.45
C LEU A 12 47.26 -16.39 0.38
N VAL A 13 46.43 -17.24 -0.22
CA VAL A 13 46.79 -18.03 -1.41
C VAL A 13 45.74 -17.78 -2.48
N ALA A 14 46.09 -16.92 -3.42
CA ALA A 14 45.42 -16.82 -4.70
C ALA A 14 45.65 -18.15 -5.46
N ALA A 15 44.59 -18.94 -5.63
CA ALA A 15 44.57 -20.09 -6.52
C ALA A 15 43.57 -19.83 -7.65
N ALA A 16 44.10 -19.49 -8.82
CA ALA A 16 43.36 -19.57 -10.07
C ALA A 16 43.15 -21.05 -10.44
N SER A 17 41.91 -21.50 -10.58
CA SER A 17 41.62 -22.73 -11.34
C SER A 17 40.39 -22.57 -12.23
N VAL A 18 40.58 -23.07 -13.44
CA VAL A 18 39.79 -22.88 -14.67
C VAL A 18 38.43 -23.59 -14.58
N MET A 19 37.41 -22.89 -15.07
CA MET A 19 36.04 -23.35 -15.24
C MET A 19 35.94 -24.68 -16.00
N SER A 20 35.14 -25.60 -15.48
CA SER A 20 34.45 -26.60 -16.29
C SER A 20 32.96 -26.25 -16.34
N LEU A 21 32.46 -25.99 -17.54
CA LEU A 21 31.07 -25.66 -17.87
C LEU A 21 30.05 -26.68 -17.33
N VAL A 22 29.12 -26.19 -16.51
CA VAL A 22 27.72 -26.62 -16.48
C VAL A 22 26.88 -25.33 -16.43
N PRO A 23 25.99 -25.05 -17.40
CA PRO A 23 25.23 -23.82 -17.41
C PRO A 23 24.02 -23.95 -16.49
N ALA A 24 23.96 -23.10 -15.47
CA ALA A 24 22.72 -22.74 -14.80
C ALA A 24 22.65 -21.22 -14.83
N TYR A 25 21.74 -20.67 -15.63
CA TYR A 25 21.43 -19.24 -15.63
C TYR A 25 20.70 -18.92 -14.32
N ALA A 26 21.45 -18.67 -13.25
CA ALA A 26 20.96 -17.84 -12.16
C ALA A 26 21.26 -16.39 -12.58
N ALA A 27 20.26 -15.50 -12.52
CA ALA A 27 20.51 -14.08 -12.68
C ALA A 27 21.52 -13.65 -11.60
N ASP A 28 22.67 -13.12 -12.01
CA ASP A 28 23.70 -12.63 -11.10
C ASP A 28 23.17 -11.38 -10.38
N VAL A 29 22.46 -11.57 -9.26
CA VAL A 29 22.10 -10.47 -8.34
C VAL A 29 23.33 -10.02 -7.56
N LYS A 30 23.37 -8.75 -7.14
CA LYS A 30 24.51 -8.20 -6.41
C LYS A 30 24.75 -9.02 -5.14
N LYS A 31 25.96 -9.56 -4.99
CA LYS A 31 26.41 -10.20 -3.75
C LYS A 31 26.80 -9.11 -2.75
N ILE A 32 26.31 -9.26 -1.53
CA ILE A 32 26.67 -8.47 -0.37
C ILE A 32 27.64 -9.31 0.46
N ASP A 33 28.72 -8.68 0.89
CA ASP A 33 29.69 -9.31 1.80
C ASP A 33 29.19 -9.19 3.24
N SER A 34 29.45 -10.23 4.03
CA SER A 34 29.17 -10.27 5.46
C SER A 34 30.38 -9.83 6.27
N ASP A 35 30.12 -9.22 7.42
CA ASP A 35 31.10 -8.86 8.44
C ASP A 35 30.92 -9.76 9.66
N ASP A 36 32.02 -10.06 10.35
CA ASP A 36 32.02 -10.83 11.60
C ASP A 36 31.50 -9.95 12.76
N GLY A 37 30.56 -10.46 13.55
CA GLY A 37 30.00 -9.82 14.74
C GLY A 37 28.60 -10.33 15.07
N THR A 38 28.26 -10.31 16.36
CA THR A 38 26.96 -10.77 16.85
C THR A 38 26.00 -9.58 16.90
N VAL A 39 24.88 -9.64 16.19
CA VAL A 39 23.83 -8.60 16.23
C VAL A 39 22.61 -9.15 16.94
N TYR A 40 22.17 -8.47 18.00
CA TYR A 40 20.97 -8.80 18.76
C TYR A 40 19.73 -8.13 18.17
N ASN A 41 19.86 -6.86 17.77
CA ASN A 41 18.79 -6.11 17.11
C ASN A 41 19.38 -5.08 16.13
N ALA A 42 18.71 -4.83 15.01
CA ALA A 42 19.06 -3.77 14.10
C ALA A 42 17.84 -3.09 13.48
N VAL A 43 17.91 -1.76 13.38
CA VAL A 43 16.91 -0.94 12.67
C VAL A 43 17.59 -0.19 11.54
N ALA A 44 17.26 -0.56 10.30
CA ALA A 44 17.73 0.15 9.12
C ALA A 44 17.05 1.52 8.98
N TYR A 45 17.79 2.52 8.52
CA TYR A 45 17.27 3.85 8.28
C TYR A 45 17.88 4.46 7.03
N LYS A 46 17.22 5.49 6.46
CA LYS A 46 17.67 6.17 5.24
C LYS A 46 19.11 6.66 5.32
N ASP A 47 19.69 6.89 4.14
CA ASP A 47 21.02 7.49 3.97
C ASP A 47 22.17 6.67 4.59
N GLY A 48 22.02 5.35 4.68
CA GLY A 48 23.03 4.45 5.22
C GLY A 48 23.18 4.53 6.72
N LYS A 49 22.08 4.84 7.42
CA LYS A 49 22.06 4.95 8.87
C LYS A 49 21.41 3.71 9.46
N PHE A 50 21.92 3.27 10.60
CA PHE A 50 21.38 2.10 11.28
C PHE A 50 21.44 2.32 12.79
N PHE A 51 20.49 1.75 13.49
CA PHE A 51 20.71 1.32 14.87
C PHE A 51 21.17 -0.14 14.83
N VAL A 52 22.21 -0.46 15.59
CA VAL A 52 22.73 -1.82 15.73
C VAL A 52 23.05 -2.05 17.19
N ASP A 53 22.39 -3.01 17.80
CA ASP A 53 22.72 -3.54 19.13
C ASP A 53 23.43 -4.89 18.96
N GLY A 54 24.63 -5.03 19.52
CA GLY A 54 25.42 -6.24 19.33
C GLY A 54 26.86 -6.20 19.86
N GLU A 55 27.53 -7.35 19.79
CA GLU A 55 28.97 -7.48 20.01
C GLU A 55 29.73 -7.25 18.69
N ILE A 56 30.23 -6.03 18.51
CA ILE A 56 30.93 -5.60 17.30
C ILE A 56 32.39 -5.32 17.62
N ASN A 57 33.33 -6.00 16.96
CA ASN A 57 34.78 -5.90 17.21
C ASN A 57 35.20 -6.14 18.68
N ASP A 58 34.62 -7.16 19.33
CA ASP A 58 34.82 -7.53 20.75
C ASP A 58 34.22 -6.52 21.78
N ASP A 59 33.44 -5.53 21.33
CA ASP A 59 32.74 -4.57 22.19
C ASP A 59 31.21 -4.77 22.08
N GLU A 60 30.57 -5.17 23.19
CA GLU A 60 29.12 -5.37 23.35
C GLU A 60 28.46 -4.04 23.72
N GLU A 61 27.82 -3.39 22.75
CA GLU A 61 27.25 -2.05 22.90
C GLU A 61 26.07 -1.81 21.94
N ALA A 62 25.27 -0.77 22.23
CA ALA A 62 24.32 -0.21 21.26
C ALA A 62 24.99 0.88 20.42
N TYR A 63 24.79 0.85 19.11
CA TYR A 63 25.44 1.72 18.14
C TYR A 63 24.47 2.47 17.25
N TYR A 64 24.75 3.75 17.04
CA TYR A 64 24.27 4.50 15.88
C TYR A 64 25.32 4.44 14.76
N VAL A 65 24.99 3.75 13.68
CA VAL A 65 25.83 3.66 12.50
C VAL A 65 25.50 4.80 11.55
N SER A 66 26.51 5.57 11.16
CA SER A 66 26.40 6.58 10.10
C SER A 66 27.70 6.71 9.33
N ASP A 67 27.62 6.87 8.01
CA ASP A 67 28.79 6.87 7.12
C ASP A 67 29.71 5.64 7.33
N GLY A 68 29.11 4.48 7.62
CA GLY A 68 29.84 3.22 7.90
C GLY A 68 30.59 3.19 9.23
N LYS A 69 30.37 4.15 10.13
CA LYS A 69 31.01 4.20 11.45
C LYS A 69 30.02 3.85 12.54
N PHE A 70 30.41 2.92 13.41
CA PHE A 70 29.70 2.55 14.62
C PHE A 70 30.01 3.58 15.72
N ASN A 71 29.00 4.36 16.11
CA ASN A 71 29.11 5.33 17.20
C ASN A 71 28.32 4.80 18.38
N LYS A 72 29.00 4.53 19.50
CA LYS A 72 28.34 4.07 20.74
C LYS A 72 27.27 5.06 21.20
N LEU A 73 26.12 4.53 21.59
CA LEU A 73 25.03 5.23 22.25
C LEU A 73 25.23 5.11 23.76
N GLU A 74 25.89 6.09 24.39
CA GLU A 74 26.43 5.97 25.76
C GLU A 74 25.39 5.71 26.87
N ASP A 75 24.13 6.06 26.65
CA ASP A 75 23.05 5.90 27.63
C ASP A 75 22.15 4.69 27.34
N ILE A 76 22.42 3.95 26.26
CA ILE A 76 21.66 2.75 25.86
C ILE A 76 22.54 1.53 26.14
N ASP A 77 22.02 0.59 26.92
CA ASP A 77 22.71 -0.65 27.23
C ASP A 77 22.46 -1.68 26.10
N SER A 78 23.42 -2.57 25.85
CA SER A 78 23.22 -3.66 24.90
C SER A 78 22.21 -4.67 25.44
N GLY A 79 21.33 -5.18 24.57
CA GLY A 79 20.21 -6.04 24.92
C GLY A 79 18.96 -5.30 25.37
N ASP A 80 18.95 -3.96 25.35
CA ASP A 80 17.75 -3.16 25.56
C ASP A 80 16.77 -3.34 24.37
N ASP A 81 15.48 -3.47 24.67
CA ASP A 81 14.45 -3.58 23.63
C ASP A 81 14.36 -2.25 22.87
N ALA A 82 14.40 -2.31 21.54
CA ALA A 82 14.38 -1.12 20.69
C ALA A 82 13.34 -1.24 19.56
N ASP A 83 12.26 -0.48 19.69
CA ASP A 83 11.13 -0.51 18.77
C ASP A 83 11.03 0.76 17.94
N LEU A 84 10.77 0.62 16.63
CA LEU A 84 10.57 1.76 15.76
C LEU A 84 9.26 2.48 16.09
N PHE A 85 9.35 3.77 16.40
CA PHE A 85 8.23 4.67 16.57
C PHE A 85 8.25 5.84 15.58
N GLY A 86 7.08 6.10 14.99
CA GLY A 86 6.87 7.19 14.05
C GLY A 86 7.83 7.15 12.85
N GLU A 87 8.33 8.31 12.46
CA GLU A 87 9.11 8.44 11.21
C GLU A 87 10.60 8.10 11.36
N LYS A 88 11.11 8.05 12.60
CA LYS A 88 12.55 8.08 12.86
C LYS A 88 13.01 7.82 14.29
N TYR A 89 12.09 7.56 15.21
CA TYR A 89 12.45 7.38 16.61
C TYR A 89 12.53 5.90 16.94
N LEU A 90 13.45 5.53 17.83
CA LEU A 90 13.37 4.25 18.51
C LEU A 90 12.93 4.49 19.94
N ASP A 91 11.89 3.78 20.35
CA ASP A 91 11.42 3.65 21.72
C ASP A 91 12.25 2.55 22.40
N ILE A 92 13.01 2.91 23.44
CA ILE A 92 13.92 2.00 24.13
C ILE A 92 13.34 1.63 25.49
N ASN A 93 13.22 0.32 25.78
CA ASN A 93 12.70 -0.22 27.04
C ASN A 93 11.38 0.43 27.50
N ASP A 94 10.38 0.53 26.60
CA ASP A 94 9.05 1.08 26.89
C ASP A 94 9.07 2.53 27.41
N GLY A 95 9.85 3.38 26.74
CA GLY A 95 9.90 4.83 26.99
C GLY A 95 10.98 5.30 27.97
N ASP A 96 11.89 4.42 28.41
CA ASP A 96 13.02 4.82 29.27
C ASP A 96 13.96 5.80 28.52
N TYR A 97 14.17 5.55 27.22
CA TYR A 97 14.90 6.47 26.33
C TYR A 97 14.31 6.50 24.93
N THR A 98 14.57 7.59 24.21
CA THR A 98 14.29 7.70 22.77
C THR A 98 15.55 7.99 21.97
N VAL A 99 15.76 7.27 20.87
CA VAL A 99 16.85 7.53 19.90
C VAL A 99 16.30 8.19 18.62
N ASP A 100 16.84 9.35 18.21
CA ASP A 100 16.53 10.02 16.93
C ASP A 100 17.45 9.52 15.81
N LEU A 101 16.96 8.64 14.92
CA LEU A 101 17.74 8.03 13.83
C LEU A 101 18.27 9.04 12.79
N ASP A 102 17.70 10.24 12.69
CA ASP A 102 18.29 11.28 11.83
C ASP A 102 19.66 11.75 12.35
N LYS A 103 19.87 11.71 13.67
CA LYS A 103 21.01 12.37 14.35
C LYS A 103 21.86 11.44 15.21
N GLY A 104 21.34 10.29 15.62
CA GLY A 104 21.94 9.43 16.64
C GLY A 104 21.95 10.05 18.04
N SER A 105 21.01 10.97 18.34
CA SER A 105 20.90 11.58 19.66
C SER A 105 19.92 10.83 20.54
N ILE A 106 20.22 10.77 21.84
CA ILE A 106 19.40 10.12 22.87
C ILE A 106 18.71 11.19 23.71
N THR A 107 17.48 10.92 24.16
CA THR A 107 16.77 11.67 25.19
C THR A 107 16.12 10.70 26.18
N ASP A 108 15.92 11.13 27.42
CA ASP A 108 15.18 10.41 28.48
C ASP A 108 13.67 10.73 28.46
N ASP A 109 13.20 11.44 27.43
CA ASP A 109 11.78 11.66 27.18
C ASP A 109 11.16 10.41 26.54
N ASP A 110 9.99 9.98 27.05
CA ASP A 110 9.13 8.96 26.44
C ASP A 110 8.40 9.58 25.24
N THR A 111 9.12 9.79 24.13
CA THR A 111 8.59 10.51 22.96
C THR A 111 7.32 9.85 22.41
N LYS A 112 7.21 8.52 22.52
CA LYS A 112 6.05 7.75 22.05
C LYS A 112 4.84 7.98 22.94
N GLY A 113 4.99 7.79 24.25
CA GLY A 113 3.95 8.05 25.24
C GLY A 113 3.53 9.52 25.26
N ASP A 114 4.49 10.46 25.29
CA ASP A 114 4.23 11.90 25.26
C ASP A 114 3.45 12.31 24.00
N THR A 115 3.77 11.73 22.84
CA THR A 115 3.04 12.01 21.59
C THR A 115 1.58 11.55 21.68
N ALA A 116 1.33 10.40 22.30
CA ALA A 116 -0.03 9.89 22.49
C ALA A 116 -0.82 10.69 23.53
N ASP A 117 -0.18 11.10 24.63
CA ASP A 117 -0.77 11.92 25.68
C ASP A 117 -1.16 13.31 25.16
N ASP A 118 -0.28 13.94 24.36
CA ASP A 118 -0.57 15.20 23.68
C ASP A 118 -1.73 15.03 22.69
N ALA A 119 -1.72 13.95 21.89
CA ALA A 119 -2.79 13.66 20.94
C ALA A 119 -4.14 13.44 21.64
N SER A 120 -4.15 12.72 22.78
CA SER A 120 -5.35 12.45 23.55
C SER A 120 -5.91 13.74 24.17
N ALA A 121 -5.04 14.58 24.75
CA ALA A 121 -5.43 15.85 25.34
C ALA A 121 -6.00 16.83 24.31
N ASP A 122 -5.34 16.94 23.15
CA ASP A 122 -5.81 17.79 22.06
C ASP A 122 -7.11 17.26 21.43
N LEU A 123 -7.26 15.93 21.30
CA LEU A 123 -8.49 15.30 20.83
C LEU A 123 -9.66 15.63 21.76
N ARG A 124 -9.52 15.37 23.07
CA ARG A 124 -10.55 15.65 24.08
C ARG A 124 -10.99 17.11 24.03
N LYS A 125 -10.02 18.03 23.95
CA LYS A 125 -10.29 19.46 23.87
C LYS A 125 -11.12 19.84 22.64
N LYS A 126 -10.75 19.32 21.46
CA LYS A 126 -11.47 19.63 20.21
C LYS A 126 -12.86 19.02 20.17
N ILE A 127 -13.03 17.79 20.64
CA ILE A 127 -14.34 17.14 20.72
C ILE A 127 -15.26 17.88 21.69
N LYS A 128 -14.77 18.25 22.88
CA LYS A 128 -15.58 18.95 23.88
C LYS A 128 -16.14 20.28 23.41
N ASP A 129 -15.42 20.98 22.54
CA ASP A 129 -15.80 22.31 22.08
C ASP A 129 -16.83 22.30 20.93
N ASP A 130 -16.99 21.18 20.20
CA ASP A 130 -17.55 21.21 18.85
C ASP A 130 -18.32 19.93 18.46
N THR A 131 -19.10 19.28 19.33
CA THR A 131 -19.76 18.01 18.95
C THR A 131 -21.25 17.89 19.26
N ASP A 132 -21.99 18.99 19.39
CA ASP A 132 -23.49 19.09 19.43
C ASP A 132 -24.28 17.80 19.79
N ASP A 133 -24.02 17.23 20.98
CA ASP A 133 -24.60 15.97 21.49
C ASP A 133 -24.40 14.71 20.61
N ARG A 134 -23.33 14.66 19.81
CA ARG A 134 -22.86 13.47 19.11
C ARG A 134 -22.19 12.48 20.05
N TYR A 135 -21.28 12.97 20.89
CA TYR A 135 -20.56 12.17 21.89
C TYR A 135 -21.04 12.46 23.30
N ASP A 136 -20.94 11.47 24.18
CA ASP A 136 -21.16 11.62 25.61
C ASP A 136 -19.98 12.40 26.22
N GLU A 137 -20.23 13.64 26.64
CA GLU A 137 -19.20 14.58 27.14
C GLU A 137 -18.48 14.07 28.40
N ASP A 138 -19.18 13.32 29.27
CA ASP A 138 -18.57 12.76 30.48
C ASP A 138 -17.68 11.56 30.13
N PHE A 139 -18.08 10.76 29.14
CA PHE A 139 -17.28 9.63 28.68
C PHE A 139 -16.03 10.10 27.91
N ALA A 140 -16.18 11.16 27.11
CA ALA A 140 -15.11 11.77 26.32
C ALA A 140 -13.87 12.12 27.15
N ASP A 141 -14.06 12.51 28.41
CA ASP A 141 -12.99 12.88 29.33
C ASP A 141 -12.16 11.66 29.82
N ASN A 142 -12.60 10.42 29.57
CA ASN A 142 -11.89 9.20 30.01
C ASN A 142 -10.86 8.67 29.01
N ILE A 143 -10.79 9.21 27.79
CA ILE A 143 -9.79 8.80 26.80
C ILE A 143 -8.47 9.49 27.14
N ILE A 144 -7.58 8.87 27.92
CA ILE A 144 -6.47 9.59 28.56
C ILE A 144 -5.05 9.25 28.10
N ASP A 145 -4.73 8.03 27.66
CA ASP A 145 -3.32 7.62 27.43
C ASP A 145 -3.15 6.69 26.19
N GLU A 146 -1.89 6.42 25.80
CA GLU A 146 -1.54 5.31 24.90
C GLU A 146 -1.86 3.95 25.55
N ASN A 147 -2.30 3.02 24.72
CA ASN A 147 -2.43 1.64 25.13
C ASN A 147 -1.10 0.89 25.13
N LYS A 148 -0.30 1.09 26.17
CA LYS A 148 1.01 0.43 26.34
C LYS A 148 0.94 -1.09 26.53
N ASP A 149 -0.21 -1.61 26.98
CA ASP A 149 -0.38 -3.04 27.27
C ASP A 149 -0.65 -3.90 26.02
N ASP A 150 -0.70 -3.29 24.83
CA ASP A 150 -1.04 -3.94 23.55
C ASP A 150 -2.38 -4.70 23.60
N THR A 151 -3.24 -4.33 24.55
CA THR A 151 -4.61 -4.83 24.63
C THR A 151 -5.48 -4.03 23.68
N GLU A 152 -6.57 -4.57 23.10
CA GLU A 152 -7.52 -3.72 22.36
C GLU A 152 -8.45 -2.94 23.31
N ASP A 153 -7.88 -2.21 24.29
CA ASP A 153 -8.64 -1.30 25.14
C ASP A 153 -9.01 -0.04 24.34
N LEU A 154 -10.22 -0.08 23.76
CA LEU A 154 -10.77 0.98 22.93
C LEU A 154 -11.20 2.22 23.74
N THR A 155 -10.96 2.24 25.06
CA THR A 155 -11.06 3.45 25.89
C THR A 155 -9.74 4.25 25.95
N LYS A 156 -8.67 3.73 25.33
CA LYS A 156 -7.37 4.40 25.18
C LYS A 156 -7.09 4.74 23.71
N LEU A 157 -6.02 5.49 23.44
CA LEU A 157 -5.51 5.66 22.07
C LEU A 157 -4.69 4.44 21.68
N ASN A 158 -5.03 3.85 20.54
CA ASN A 158 -4.32 2.71 19.96
C ASN A 158 -3.70 3.14 18.62
N ILE A 159 -2.46 2.76 18.32
CA ILE A 159 -1.81 3.13 17.06
C ILE A 159 -2.48 2.38 15.89
N ILE A 160 -2.80 3.10 14.81
CA ILE A 160 -3.27 2.51 13.56
C ILE A 160 -2.10 1.75 12.91
N PRO A 161 -2.23 0.43 12.64
CA PRO A 161 -1.21 -0.34 11.95
C PRO A 161 -0.85 0.28 10.59
N GLY A 162 0.39 0.12 10.15
CA GLY A 162 0.85 0.70 8.89
C GLY A 162 2.26 0.25 8.51
N ALA A 163 2.70 0.69 7.33
CA ALA A 163 4.10 0.57 6.95
C ALA A 163 5.01 1.30 7.96
N LYS A 164 6.25 0.83 8.09
CA LYS A 164 7.25 1.44 8.97
C LYS A 164 7.56 2.89 8.56
N TYR A 165 8.09 3.68 9.51
CA TYR A 165 8.53 5.07 9.30
C TYR A 165 7.41 6.06 8.92
N LYS A 166 6.15 5.75 9.25
CA LYS A 166 5.02 6.64 9.00
C LYS A 166 4.68 7.48 10.23
N THR A 167 4.20 8.71 9.99
CA THR A 167 3.60 9.51 11.06
C THR A 167 2.44 8.71 11.69
N PRO A 168 2.45 8.51 13.02
CA PRO A 168 1.42 7.71 13.66
C PRO A 168 0.06 8.41 13.57
N TRP A 169 -0.97 7.59 13.42
CA TRP A 169 -2.35 7.96 13.64
C TRP A 169 -2.89 7.02 14.71
N TYR A 170 -3.85 7.50 15.48
CA TYR A 170 -4.44 6.74 16.56
C TYR A 170 -5.92 6.49 16.29
N TYR A 171 -6.44 5.40 16.85
CA TYR A 171 -7.86 5.11 16.89
C TYR A 171 -8.33 4.86 18.32
N THR A 172 -9.58 5.22 18.56
CA THR A 172 -10.27 5.01 19.84
C THR A 172 -11.77 5.00 19.61
N GLN A 173 -12.55 4.79 20.68
CA GLN A 173 -14.00 4.81 20.64
C GLN A 173 -14.58 5.83 21.62
N TYR A 174 -15.47 6.68 21.12
CA TYR A 174 -16.25 7.59 21.94
C TYR A 174 -17.66 7.02 22.11
N LYS A 175 -18.16 7.03 23.35
CA LYS A 175 -19.56 6.72 23.62
C LYS A 175 -20.46 7.77 22.96
N ALA A 176 -21.52 7.32 22.31
CA ALA A 176 -22.54 8.16 21.72
C ALA A 176 -23.39 8.83 22.81
N ALA A 177 -23.72 10.10 22.62
CA ALA A 177 -24.64 10.80 23.52
C ALA A 177 -26.08 10.27 23.38
N ASP A 178 -26.90 10.46 24.43
CA ASP A 178 -28.28 9.97 24.45
C ASP A 178 -29.12 10.50 23.28
N LYS A 179 -28.86 11.74 22.84
CA LYS A 179 -29.52 12.33 21.68
C LYS A 179 -29.20 11.55 20.40
N ALA A 180 -27.93 11.28 20.10
CA ALA A 180 -27.53 10.49 18.95
C ALA A 180 -28.19 9.09 18.94
N VAL A 181 -28.32 8.47 20.11
CA VAL A 181 -29.01 7.18 20.27
C VAL A 181 -30.51 7.31 19.98
N ASN A 182 -31.17 8.34 20.53
CA ASN A 182 -32.60 8.59 20.31
C ASN A 182 -32.93 8.88 18.84
N ASP A 183 -31.99 9.50 18.12
CA ASP A 183 -32.10 9.79 16.70
C ASP A 183 -31.73 8.59 15.80
N ASN A 184 -31.36 7.45 16.39
CA ASN A 184 -30.86 6.24 15.72
C ASN A 184 -29.68 6.49 14.76
N VAL A 185 -28.79 7.43 15.11
CA VAL A 185 -27.57 7.71 14.35
C VAL A 185 -26.77 6.43 14.14
N ASN A 186 -26.30 6.15 12.91
CA ASN A 186 -25.58 4.91 12.58
C ASN A 186 -26.32 3.62 12.99
N GLY A 187 -27.66 3.65 12.98
CA GLY A 187 -28.47 2.52 13.39
C GLY A 187 -28.33 2.14 14.87
N LEU A 188 -27.74 3.03 15.69
CA LEU A 188 -27.77 2.92 17.14
C LEU A 188 -29.22 2.80 17.60
N LYS A 189 -29.44 1.99 18.64
CA LYS A 189 -30.76 1.82 19.27
C LYS A 189 -30.57 1.85 20.77
N GLU A 190 -31.68 1.94 21.50
CA GLU A 190 -31.68 1.58 22.91
C GLU A 190 -31.32 0.09 23.07
N ILE A 191 -30.03 -0.19 23.19
CA ILE A 191 -29.49 -1.51 23.51
C ILE A 191 -29.48 -1.69 25.02
N THR A 192 -29.73 -2.90 25.50
CA THR A 192 -29.57 -3.29 26.92
C THR A 192 -28.12 -3.18 27.38
N ASP A 193 -27.17 -3.23 26.45
CA ASP A 193 -25.73 -3.10 26.66
C ASP A 193 -25.27 -1.69 26.25
N GLN A 194 -25.11 -0.81 27.23
CA GLN A 194 -24.71 0.58 27.01
C GLN A 194 -23.28 0.71 26.47
N ASN A 195 -22.43 -0.32 26.62
CA ASN A 195 -21.04 -0.31 26.18
C ASN A 195 -20.88 -0.47 24.66
N LYS A 196 -21.97 -0.72 23.93
CA LYS A 196 -21.96 -0.87 22.47
C LYS A 196 -22.46 0.37 21.72
N ARG A 197 -22.75 1.45 22.43
CA ARG A 197 -23.21 2.72 21.85
C ARG A 197 -21.99 3.62 21.63
N VAL A 198 -21.18 3.29 20.64
CA VAL A 198 -19.90 3.97 20.39
C VAL A 198 -19.75 4.37 18.93
N PHE A 199 -18.93 5.39 18.70
CA PHE A 199 -18.43 5.79 17.40
C PHE A 199 -16.92 5.59 17.37
N ASN A 200 -16.41 5.10 16.23
CA ASN A 200 -14.98 5.03 16.00
C ASN A 200 -14.45 6.42 15.63
N VAL A 201 -13.38 6.83 16.29
CA VAL A 201 -12.69 8.11 16.07
C VAL A 201 -11.24 7.83 15.73
N TYR A 202 -10.75 8.43 14.65
CA TYR A 202 -9.33 8.41 14.29
C TYR A 202 -8.74 9.80 14.45
N THR A 203 -7.52 9.90 14.98
CA THR A 203 -6.85 11.19 15.22
C THR A 203 -5.38 11.16 14.81
N ASP A 204 -4.90 12.29 14.31
CA ASP A 204 -3.47 12.56 14.19
C ASP A 204 -2.82 12.86 15.55
N THR A 205 -1.50 13.03 15.54
CA THR A 205 -0.67 13.37 16.72
C THR A 205 -0.95 14.74 17.35
N LYS A 206 -1.81 15.56 16.73
CA LYS A 206 -2.16 16.91 17.18
C LYS A 206 -3.65 17.01 17.52
N GLY A 207 -4.33 15.87 17.73
CA GLY A 207 -5.77 15.79 17.99
C GLY A 207 -6.66 16.12 16.78
N GLY A 208 -6.10 16.28 15.57
CA GLY A 208 -6.88 16.45 14.35
C GLY A 208 -7.61 15.15 14.03
N TYR A 209 -8.94 15.15 14.11
CA TYR A 209 -9.70 13.90 14.16
C TYR A 209 -10.79 13.78 13.11
N ILE A 210 -11.23 12.55 12.88
CA ILE A 210 -12.38 12.21 12.06
C ILE A 210 -13.29 11.23 12.79
N ASP A 211 -14.59 11.52 12.78
CA ASP A 211 -15.62 10.53 12.99
C ASP A 211 -15.61 9.55 11.83
N ALA A 212 -15.22 8.31 12.11
CA ALA A 212 -15.03 7.29 11.08
C ALA A 212 -16.33 6.59 10.68
N ASP A 213 -17.45 6.85 11.38
CA ASP A 213 -18.68 6.09 11.20
C ASP A 213 -19.80 6.88 10.50
N TYR A 214 -19.62 8.18 10.25
CA TYR A 214 -20.59 8.99 9.51
C TYR A 214 -20.57 8.77 7.99
N ASN A 215 -19.42 9.01 7.36
CA ASN A 215 -19.28 9.01 5.90
C ASN A 215 -19.12 7.58 5.39
N LEU A 216 -20.10 7.08 4.65
CA LEU A 216 -20.10 5.74 4.07
C LEU A 216 -19.43 5.69 2.70
N GLY A 217 -19.17 6.84 2.09
CA GLY A 217 -18.99 6.91 0.65
C GLY A 217 -20.27 6.55 -0.11
N LYS A 218 -20.18 6.53 -1.45
CA LYS A 218 -21.37 6.38 -2.30
C LYS A 218 -21.83 4.92 -2.40
N VAL A 219 -22.99 4.62 -1.83
CA VAL A 219 -23.68 3.34 -1.97
C VAL A 219 -25.03 3.57 -2.66
N LYS A 220 -25.14 3.16 -3.92
CA LYS A 220 -26.40 3.21 -4.67
C LYS A 220 -27.30 2.06 -4.26
N VAL A 221 -28.56 2.34 -3.97
CA VAL A 221 -29.53 1.35 -3.51
C VAL A 221 -30.77 1.45 -4.37
N THR A 222 -31.11 0.36 -5.07
CA THR A 222 -32.38 0.26 -5.79
C THR A 222 -33.38 -0.49 -4.93
N THR A 223 -34.54 0.11 -4.70
CA THR A 223 -35.69 -0.51 -4.03
C THR A 223 -36.82 -0.77 -5.01
N THR A 224 -37.61 -1.81 -4.76
CA THR A 224 -38.78 -2.21 -5.55
C THR A 224 -40.00 -2.37 -4.64
N ALA A 225 -41.13 -1.76 -5.00
CA ALA A 225 -42.40 -1.90 -4.30
C ALA A 225 -43.33 -2.95 -4.94
N ASP A 226 -44.34 -3.40 -4.19
CA ASP A 226 -45.45 -4.21 -4.71
C ASP A 226 -46.12 -3.52 -5.92
N GLY A 227 -46.00 -4.11 -7.11
CA GLY A 227 -46.41 -3.48 -8.38
C GLY A 227 -45.25 -3.07 -9.31
N ALA A 228 -44.01 -3.39 -8.95
CA ALA A 228 -42.79 -3.24 -9.76
C ALA A 228 -42.35 -1.80 -10.07
N SER A 229 -42.80 -0.80 -9.30
CA SER A 229 -42.15 0.51 -9.32
C SER A 229 -40.80 0.43 -8.61
N THR A 230 -39.77 0.98 -9.23
CA THR A 230 -38.41 1.03 -8.68
C THR A 230 -38.00 2.46 -8.36
N LYS A 231 -37.06 2.60 -7.42
CA LYS A 231 -36.43 3.88 -7.05
C LYS A 231 -34.99 3.59 -6.67
N THR A 232 -34.06 4.39 -7.19
CA THR A 232 -32.64 4.31 -6.87
C THR A 232 -32.23 5.57 -6.13
N GLU A 233 -31.59 5.40 -4.98
CA GLU A 233 -30.99 6.47 -4.19
C GLU A 233 -29.49 6.24 -4.03
N THR A 234 -28.73 7.33 -3.81
CA THR A 234 -27.32 7.24 -3.44
C THR A 234 -27.22 7.59 -1.96
N ILE A 235 -26.93 6.59 -1.14
CA ILE A 235 -26.71 6.74 0.29
C ILE A 235 -25.23 7.08 0.49
N GLU A 236 -24.94 8.18 1.18
CA GLU A 236 -23.57 8.65 1.41
C GLU A 236 -23.19 8.68 2.90
N ASN A 237 -24.18 8.64 3.80
CA ASN A 237 -24.00 8.93 5.22
C ASN A 237 -24.93 8.09 6.09
N THR A 238 -24.53 7.86 7.36
CA THR A 238 -25.28 7.03 8.31
C THR A 238 -26.37 7.75 9.11
N ASN A 239 -26.40 9.09 9.11
CA ASN A 239 -27.38 9.87 9.89
C ASN A 239 -28.64 10.19 9.09
N ASP A 240 -28.57 10.01 7.78
CA ASP A 240 -29.61 10.48 6.87
C ASP A 240 -30.64 9.39 6.56
N LYS A 241 -31.82 9.87 6.15
CA LYS A 241 -32.89 9.06 5.61
C LYS A 241 -33.07 9.37 4.14
N TYR A 242 -33.42 8.35 3.38
CA TYR A 242 -33.53 8.44 1.93
C TYR A 242 -34.85 7.84 1.46
N ASP A 243 -35.29 8.27 0.28
CA ASP A 243 -36.54 7.78 -0.31
C ASP A 243 -36.40 6.34 -0.81
N ALA A 244 -37.41 5.52 -0.55
CA ALA A 244 -37.59 4.22 -1.18
C ALA A 244 -38.71 4.26 -2.23
N ALA A 245 -38.87 3.17 -2.97
CA ALA A 245 -39.94 3.04 -3.95
C ALA A 245 -41.33 3.25 -3.30
N GLY A 246 -41.97 4.38 -3.63
CA GLY A 246 -43.29 4.75 -3.14
C GLY A 246 -43.35 5.14 -1.66
N LYS A 247 -42.22 5.42 -1.02
CA LYS A 247 -42.12 5.79 0.39
C LYS A 247 -40.98 6.77 0.64
N ASP A 248 -41.29 7.93 1.18
CA ASP A 248 -40.30 8.94 1.55
C ASP A 248 -39.61 8.54 2.88
N ASP A 249 -38.34 8.91 3.06
CA ASP A 249 -37.55 8.71 4.29
C ASP A 249 -37.51 7.27 4.85
N ALA A 250 -37.59 6.27 3.97
CA ALA A 250 -37.73 4.86 4.35
C ALA A 250 -36.41 4.06 4.32
N LEU A 251 -35.37 4.56 3.65
CA LEU A 251 -34.04 3.95 3.58
C LEU A 251 -33.09 4.54 4.62
N THR A 252 -32.34 3.69 5.30
CA THR A 252 -31.25 4.07 6.21
C THR A 252 -30.05 3.15 6.05
N ALA A 253 -28.88 3.60 6.50
CA ALA A 253 -27.67 2.79 6.52
C ALA A 253 -26.89 2.93 7.83
N SER A 254 -26.09 1.91 8.13
CA SER A 254 -25.16 1.89 9.24
C SER A 254 -23.87 1.18 8.86
N VAL A 255 -22.77 1.52 9.52
CA VAL A 255 -21.47 0.85 9.42
C VAL A 255 -20.99 0.41 10.81
N SER A 256 -20.35 -0.75 10.86
CA SER A 256 -19.59 -1.20 12.01
C SER A 256 -18.18 -1.58 11.59
N GLN A 257 -17.18 -1.05 12.28
CA GLN A 257 -15.80 -1.46 12.13
C GLN A 257 -15.64 -2.92 12.57
N ASP A 258 -15.06 -3.75 11.68
CA ASP A 258 -14.67 -5.11 12.01
C ASP A 258 -13.19 -5.17 12.41
N LYS A 259 -12.30 -4.54 11.63
CA LYS A 259 -10.85 -4.48 11.88
C LYS A 259 -10.22 -3.29 11.15
N ILE A 260 -9.27 -2.60 11.80
CA ILE A 260 -8.41 -1.65 11.11
C ILE A 260 -7.30 -2.45 10.42
N LEU A 261 -7.12 -2.24 9.13
CA LEU A 261 -6.22 -3.04 8.31
C LEU A 261 -4.83 -2.42 8.28
N THR A 262 -4.74 -1.16 7.81
CA THR A 262 -3.46 -0.46 7.61
C THR A 262 -3.71 1.02 7.31
N GLN A 263 -2.65 1.78 7.07
CA GLN A 263 -2.69 3.16 6.59
C GLN A 263 -1.60 3.45 5.55
N ASP A 264 -1.87 4.43 4.68
CA ASP A 264 -0.87 5.13 3.87
C ASP A 264 -0.81 6.62 4.28
N ASP A 265 -0.09 7.46 3.55
CA ASP A 265 0.08 8.87 3.90
C ASP A 265 -1.24 9.65 3.95
N ASP A 266 -2.21 9.28 3.10
CA ASP A 266 -3.45 10.03 2.87
C ASP A 266 -4.71 9.34 3.44
N TYR A 267 -4.64 8.02 3.65
CA TYR A 267 -5.79 7.18 3.92
C TYR A 267 -5.57 6.15 5.02
N ILE A 268 -6.65 5.85 5.74
CA ILE A 268 -6.78 4.72 6.65
C ILE A 268 -7.68 3.69 5.99
N TYR A 269 -7.31 2.42 6.11
CA TYR A 269 -8.04 1.29 5.54
C TYR A 269 -8.62 0.43 6.67
N ARG A 270 -9.93 0.18 6.62
CA ARG A 270 -10.59 -0.73 7.56
C ARG A 270 -11.47 -1.74 6.84
N LEU A 271 -11.59 -2.92 7.42
CA LEU A 271 -12.67 -3.84 7.12
C LEU A 271 -13.88 -3.44 7.96
N ALA A 272 -15.02 -3.29 7.31
CA ALA A 272 -16.26 -2.90 7.96
C ALA A 272 -17.45 -3.66 7.39
N THR A 273 -18.51 -3.76 8.19
CA THR A 273 -19.79 -4.30 7.76
C THR A 273 -20.76 -3.15 7.48
N ILE A 274 -21.18 -3.02 6.23
CA ILE A 274 -22.19 -2.06 5.79
C ILE A 274 -23.55 -2.73 5.89
N LYS A 275 -24.55 -2.01 6.39
CA LYS A 275 -25.93 -2.48 6.47
C LYS A 275 -26.87 -1.40 5.98
N VAL A 276 -27.77 -1.78 5.07
CA VAL A 276 -28.83 -0.94 4.53
C VAL A 276 -30.17 -1.54 4.93
N ASN A 277 -31.09 -0.69 5.37
CA ASN A 277 -32.45 -1.09 5.78
C ASN A 277 -33.48 -0.29 5.01
N VAL A 278 -34.59 -0.93 4.65
CA VAL A 278 -35.81 -0.26 4.18
C VAL A 278 -36.95 -0.54 5.15
N THR A 279 -37.54 0.53 5.68
CA THR A 279 -38.70 0.45 6.57
C THR A 279 -39.99 0.43 5.76
N THR A 280 -40.95 -0.41 6.15
CA THR A 280 -42.25 -0.51 5.46
C THR A 280 -43.41 -0.42 6.44
N ASP A 281 -44.52 0.19 6.00
CA ASP A 281 -45.78 0.19 6.75
C ASP A 281 -46.47 -1.17 6.71
N ALA A 282 -47.37 -1.42 7.67
CA ALA A 282 -48.22 -2.60 7.65
C ALA A 282 -49.09 -2.67 6.38
N GLY A 283 -48.70 -3.49 5.40
CA GLY A 283 -49.51 -3.84 4.23
C GLY A 283 -48.93 -3.49 2.85
N ALA A 284 -47.76 -2.84 2.76
CA ALA A 284 -47.05 -2.60 1.50
C ALA A 284 -45.61 -3.11 1.61
N LYS A 285 -45.18 -4.02 0.73
CA LYS A 285 -43.79 -4.49 0.72
C LYS A 285 -42.94 -3.65 -0.22
N VAL A 286 -41.88 -3.09 0.34
CA VAL A 286 -40.74 -2.52 -0.38
C VAL A 286 -39.52 -3.35 0.00
N ARG A 287 -38.72 -3.71 -1.00
CA ARG A 287 -37.50 -4.49 -0.80
C ARG A 287 -36.33 -3.85 -1.52
N ILE A 288 -35.15 -3.99 -0.96
CA ILE A 288 -33.90 -3.69 -1.64
C ILE A 288 -33.70 -4.77 -2.71
N SER A 289 -33.58 -4.35 -3.96
CA SER A 289 -33.43 -5.23 -5.11
C SER A 289 -32.01 -5.18 -5.71
N GLU A 290 -31.30 -4.05 -5.56
CA GLU A 290 -29.92 -3.91 -6.04
C GLU A 290 -29.09 -3.09 -5.06
N ILE A 291 -27.80 -3.43 -4.95
CA ILE A 291 -26.77 -2.60 -4.32
C ILE A 291 -25.71 -2.29 -5.37
N ASN A 292 -25.42 -1.01 -5.59
CA ASN A 292 -24.45 -0.53 -6.56
C ASN A 292 -24.64 -1.09 -7.99
N GLY A 293 -25.89 -1.37 -8.37
CA GLY A 293 -26.24 -1.97 -9.66
C GLY A 293 -26.10 -3.49 -9.73
N VAL A 294 -25.66 -4.15 -8.65
CA VAL A 294 -25.64 -5.62 -8.54
C VAL A 294 -27.02 -6.10 -8.10
N GLU A 295 -27.68 -6.90 -8.95
CA GLU A 295 -29.01 -7.47 -8.66
C GLU A 295 -28.92 -8.55 -7.57
N LEU A 296 -29.72 -8.41 -6.51
CA LEU A 296 -29.65 -9.32 -5.34
C LEU A 296 -30.36 -10.66 -5.57
N ASN A 297 -31.34 -10.69 -6.48
CA ASN A 297 -32.13 -11.88 -6.81
C ASN A 297 -32.32 -12.02 -8.33
N PRO A 298 -31.24 -12.26 -9.09
CA PRO A 298 -31.31 -12.39 -10.54
C PRO A 298 -32.10 -13.65 -10.94
N LYS A 299 -32.63 -13.63 -12.17
CA LYS A 299 -33.42 -14.76 -12.72
C LYS A 299 -32.63 -16.06 -12.81
N ASN A 300 -31.35 -15.95 -13.12
CA ASN A 300 -30.43 -17.08 -13.18
C ASN A 300 -29.71 -17.20 -11.84
N ALA A 301 -29.85 -18.35 -11.18
CA ALA A 301 -29.30 -18.58 -9.85
C ALA A 301 -27.77 -18.49 -9.80
N ASN A 302 -27.07 -18.80 -10.90
CA ASN A 302 -25.60 -18.71 -10.96
C ASN A 302 -25.11 -17.26 -10.91
N ASP A 303 -25.93 -16.32 -11.34
CA ASP A 303 -25.58 -14.91 -11.38
C ASP A 303 -25.80 -14.25 -10.00
N LYS A 304 -26.42 -14.96 -9.04
CA LYS A 304 -26.71 -14.43 -7.71
C LYS A 304 -25.42 -14.04 -6.96
N PRO A 305 -25.29 -12.79 -6.48
CA PRO A 305 -24.14 -12.38 -5.70
C PRO A 305 -24.08 -13.15 -4.37
N GLN A 306 -22.88 -13.37 -3.86
CA GLN A 306 -22.63 -14.24 -2.71
C GLN A 306 -22.36 -13.44 -1.42
N ILE A 307 -21.89 -12.19 -1.54
CA ILE A 307 -21.43 -11.40 -0.41
C ILE A 307 -22.55 -10.60 0.29
N PHE A 308 -23.69 -10.40 -0.38
CA PHE A 308 -24.83 -9.71 0.21
C PHE A 308 -25.69 -10.66 1.04
N LYS A 309 -25.70 -10.44 2.35
CA LYS A 309 -26.65 -11.09 3.26
C LYS A 309 -27.98 -10.35 3.21
N VAL A 310 -29.00 -11.01 2.66
CA VAL A 310 -30.36 -10.47 2.52
C VAL A 310 -31.25 -11.05 3.61
N GLU A 311 -31.87 -10.18 4.41
CA GLU A 311 -32.77 -10.52 5.50
C GLU A 311 -34.16 -9.89 5.28
N ASN A 312 -35.18 -10.41 5.97
CA ASN A 312 -36.54 -9.86 5.95
C ASN A 312 -37.13 -9.65 4.54
N ASP A 313 -36.95 -10.62 3.63
CA ASP A 313 -37.46 -10.56 2.23
C ASP A 313 -36.92 -9.33 1.46
N GLY A 314 -35.69 -8.91 1.77
CA GLY A 314 -35.05 -7.71 1.20
C GLY A 314 -35.31 -6.43 1.98
N GLY A 315 -35.87 -6.53 3.19
CA GLY A 315 -35.99 -5.40 4.12
C GLY A 315 -34.63 -4.93 4.69
N THR A 316 -33.65 -5.83 4.76
CA THR A 316 -32.29 -5.53 5.21
C THR A 316 -31.28 -6.21 4.32
N VAL A 317 -30.21 -5.51 3.97
CA VAL A 317 -29.06 -6.06 3.24
C VAL A 317 -27.79 -5.65 3.95
N SER A 318 -26.88 -6.59 4.21
CA SER A 318 -25.56 -6.29 4.76
C SER A 318 -24.44 -6.99 4.00
N PHE A 319 -23.26 -6.37 3.96
CA PHE A 319 -22.06 -6.92 3.31
C PHE A 319 -20.79 -6.38 3.96
N LYS A 320 -19.71 -7.14 3.87
CA LYS A 320 -18.38 -6.69 4.29
C LYS A 320 -17.71 -5.91 3.17
N ALA A 321 -16.95 -4.88 3.56
CA ALA A 321 -16.29 -3.98 2.64
C ALA A 321 -14.99 -3.45 3.24
N ILE A 322 -14.01 -3.17 2.37
CA ILE A 322 -12.85 -2.36 2.69
C ILE A 322 -13.27 -0.90 2.51
N GLN A 323 -13.19 -0.11 3.58
CA GLN A 323 -13.34 1.33 3.49
C GLN A 323 -11.96 1.98 3.42
N LYS A 324 -11.76 2.77 2.36
CA LYS A 324 -10.62 3.68 2.20
C LYS A 324 -11.07 5.07 2.66
N ILE A 325 -10.60 5.49 3.83
CA ILE A 325 -11.07 6.66 4.57
C ILE A 325 -9.97 7.73 4.52
N SER A 326 -10.29 8.92 4.01
CA SER A 326 -9.31 10.00 3.97
C SER A 326 -9.00 10.54 5.36
N LYS A 327 -7.71 10.76 5.63
CA LYS A 327 -7.21 11.49 6.79
C LYS A 327 -7.56 12.98 6.76
N ALA A 328 -7.84 13.53 5.57
CA ALA A 328 -8.30 14.90 5.43
C ALA A 328 -9.74 15.05 5.92
N GLN A 329 -9.99 16.08 6.71
CA GLN A 329 -11.32 16.43 7.19
C GLN A 329 -12.17 17.07 6.08
N ASP A 330 -13.47 16.81 6.11
CA ASP A 330 -14.43 17.59 5.32
C ASP A 330 -14.49 19.04 5.82
N SER A 331 -14.93 19.96 4.95
CA SER A 331 -15.17 21.34 5.36
C SER A 331 -16.37 21.46 6.29
N ASP A 332 -17.37 20.62 6.07
CA ASP A 332 -18.56 20.55 6.89
C ASP A 332 -18.32 19.69 8.14
N ASP A 333 -19.31 19.64 9.00
CA ASP A 333 -19.34 18.80 10.19
C ASP A 333 -20.66 18.03 10.25
N VAL A 334 -20.70 17.04 11.14
CA VAL A 334 -21.90 16.27 11.46
C VAL A 334 -22.14 16.37 12.96
N ASP A 335 -23.21 17.06 13.33
CA ASP A 335 -23.51 17.35 14.73
C ASP A 335 -22.28 17.97 15.42
N GLY A 336 -21.64 18.97 14.77
CA GLY A 336 -20.39 19.59 15.19
C GLY A 336 -19.12 18.78 14.89
N ALA A 337 -19.20 17.45 14.88
CA ALA A 337 -18.00 16.62 14.74
C ALA A 337 -17.43 16.63 13.33
N LYS A 338 -16.09 16.71 13.23
CA LYS A 338 -15.38 16.53 11.96
C LYS A 338 -15.40 15.09 11.51
N TYR A 339 -15.51 14.88 10.19
CA TYR A 339 -15.53 13.58 9.55
C TYR A 339 -14.63 13.57 8.32
N ALA A 340 -14.36 12.39 7.78
CA ALA A 340 -13.47 12.23 6.61
C ALA A 340 -14.06 12.88 5.35
N LYS A 341 -13.23 13.66 4.65
CA LYS A 341 -13.56 14.34 3.38
C LYS A 341 -14.04 13.38 2.30
N THR A 342 -13.41 12.22 2.20
CA THR A 342 -13.82 11.18 1.26
C THR A 342 -13.72 9.81 1.91
N VAL A 343 -14.75 9.01 1.72
CA VAL A 343 -14.73 7.57 1.97
C VAL A 343 -15.10 6.86 0.69
N THR A 344 -14.37 5.80 0.35
CA THR A 344 -14.77 4.86 -0.71
C THR A 344 -14.94 3.48 -0.11
N THR A 345 -16.09 2.85 -0.37
CA THR A 345 -16.48 1.55 0.18
C THR A 345 -16.41 0.49 -0.90
N TYR A 346 -15.36 -0.34 -0.85
CA TYR A 346 -15.11 -1.44 -1.77
C TYR A 346 -15.67 -2.72 -1.18
N ALA A 347 -16.70 -3.28 -1.80
CA ALA A 347 -17.24 -4.57 -1.39
C ALA A 347 -16.12 -5.62 -1.41
N LEU A 348 -16.07 -6.48 -0.37
CA LEU A 348 -15.09 -7.55 -0.29
C LEU A 348 -15.52 -8.71 -1.21
N SER A 349 -15.37 -8.48 -2.51
CA SER A 349 -15.90 -9.33 -3.59
C SER A 349 -15.20 -9.03 -4.90
N ASP A 350 -15.44 -9.89 -5.89
CA ASP A 350 -15.15 -9.58 -7.29
C ASP A 350 -16.14 -8.55 -7.88
N GLU A 351 -16.03 -8.30 -9.18
CA GLU A 351 -16.85 -7.35 -9.94
C GLU A 351 -18.35 -7.70 -10.04
N ASP A 352 -18.72 -8.95 -9.75
CA ASP A 352 -20.09 -9.49 -9.83
C ASP A 352 -20.68 -9.78 -8.43
N GLY A 353 -19.98 -9.38 -7.38
CA GLY A 353 -20.38 -9.59 -5.99
C GLY A 353 -20.26 -11.05 -5.52
N LYS A 354 -19.37 -11.83 -6.13
CA LYS A 354 -19.00 -13.17 -5.67
C LYS A 354 -17.91 -13.08 -4.59
N ASN A 355 -17.75 -14.17 -3.84
CA ASN A 355 -16.65 -14.27 -2.89
C ASN A 355 -15.32 -14.23 -3.62
N LEU A 356 -14.33 -13.62 -2.98
CA LEU A 356 -12.92 -13.77 -3.35
C LEU A 356 -12.44 -15.19 -3.05
N ASP A 357 -11.51 -15.68 -3.86
CA ASP A 357 -10.85 -16.96 -3.64
C ASP A 357 -10.00 -16.91 -2.36
N ALA A 358 -9.28 -15.80 -2.11
CA ALA A 358 -8.52 -15.58 -0.87
C ALA A 358 -9.26 -14.71 0.15
N LYS A 359 -10.56 -14.93 0.31
CA LYS A 359 -11.32 -14.30 1.40
C LYS A 359 -10.81 -14.71 2.79
N ASP A 360 -10.07 -15.81 2.89
CA ASP A 360 -9.52 -16.37 4.12
C ASP A 360 -8.40 -15.54 4.75
N LEU A 361 -7.71 -14.72 3.95
CA LEU A 361 -6.82 -13.67 4.45
C LEU A 361 -7.57 -12.58 5.24
N PHE A 362 -8.86 -12.38 4.97
CA PHE A 362 -9.68 -11.44 5.75
C PHE A 362 -10.53 -12.15 6.81
N LEU A 363 -11.05 -13.33 6.49
CA LEU A 363 -12.13 -13.99 7.23
C LEU A 363 -11.87 -15.49 7.40
N ASN A 364 -11.94 -15.99 8.64
CA ASN A 364 -11.94 -17.42 8.90
C ASN A 364 -13.13 -18.13 8.20
N THR A 365 -13.08 -19.46 8.13
CA THR A 365 -14.12 -20.28 7.47
C THR A 365 -15.53 -20.06 8.05
N ASP A 366 -15.63 -19.68 9.33
CA ASP A 366 -16.89 -19.35 10.00
C ASP A 366 -17.37 -17.90 9.79
N GLY A 367 -16.60 -17.09 9.06
CA GLY A 367 -16.88 -15.69 8.75
C GLY A 367 -16.40 -14.68 9.80
N THR A 368 -15.70 -15.14 10.86
CA THR A 368 -15.00 -14.27 11.82
C THR A 368 -13.74 -13.66 11.19
N ILE A 369 -13.17 -12.62 11.80
CA ILE A 369 -11.97 -11.96 11.27
C ILE A 369 -10.73 -12.85 11.44
N ASN A 370 -9.87 -12.89 10.43
CA ASN A 370 -8.55 -13.50 10.53
C ASN A 370 -7.60 -12.50 11.21
N GLU A 371 -7.25 -12.76 12.48
CA GLU A 371 -6.40 -11.86 13.24
C GLU A 371 -4.92 -11.95 12.89
N ASP A 372 -4.48 -13.09 12.38
CA ASP A 372 -3.08 -13.38 12.05
C ASP A 372 -2.62 -12.68 10.76
N THR A 373 -3.54 -12.17 9.95
CA THR A 373 -3.22 -11.50 8.69
C THR A 373 -2.86 -10.03 8.93
N LYS A 374 -1.70 -9.64 8.41
CA LYS A 374 -1.16 -8.29 8.39
C LYS A 374 -1.46 -7.61 7.05
N PHE A 375 -1.51 -6.28 7.05
CA PHE A 375 -1.81 -5.51 5.84
C PHE A 375 -0.87 -4.32 5.65
N THR A 376 -0.55 -4.03 4.40
CA THR A 376 0.19 -2.84 3.98
C THR A 376 -0.39 -2.30 2.67
N VAL A 377 0.03 -1.11 2.25
CA VAL A 377 -0.33 -0.52 0.96
C VAL A 377 0.95 -0.23 0.20
N ALA A 378 1.05 -0.80 -1.00
CA ALA A 378 2.18 -0.59 -1.89
C ALA A 378 1.67 -0.38 -3.31
N ASN A 379 2.21 0.63 -4.00
CA ASN A 379 1.86 0.96 -5.38
C ASN A 379 0.33 1.09 -5.63
N GLY A 380 -0.39 1.64 -4.65
CA GLY A 380 -1.85 1.83 -4.73
C GLY A 380 -2.70 0.57 -4.57
N LYS A 381 -2.10 -0.58 -4.25
CA LYS A 381 -2.79 -1.83 -3.92
C LYS A 381 -2.75 -2.09 -2.42
N LEU A 382 -3.80 -2.71 -1.90
CA LEU A 382 -3.79 -3.27 -0.54
C LEU A 382 -3.12 -4.64 -0.59
N ILE A 383 -2.13 -4.89 0.24
CA ILE A 383 -1.41 -6.16 0.31
C ILE A 383 -1.77 -6.84 1.63
N ALA A 384 -2.33 -8.05 1.57
CA ALA A 384 -2.59 -8.88 2.74
C ALA A 384 -1.55 -9.99 2.81
N TYR A 385 -0.95 -10.22 3.97
CA TYR A 385 0.04 -11.27 4.14
C TYR A 385 -0.02 -11.92 5.52
N ASN A 386 0.33 -13.20 5.55
CA ASN A 386 0.40 -14.01 6.75
C ASN A 386 1.68 -14.85 6.70
N THR A 387 2.28 -15.07 7.86
CA THR A 387 3.46 -15.92 8.02
C THR A 387 3.07 -17.22 8.74
N GLU A 388 3.06 -18.33 8.00
CA GLU A 388 2.78 -19.66 8.52
C GLU A 388 4.04 -20.28 9.13
N MET A 389 4.09 -20.33 10.46
CA MET A 389 5.24 -20.83 11.24
C MET A 389 5.14 -22.33 11.59
N ASN A 390 4.58 -23.14 10.69
CA ASN A 390 4.51 -24.60 10.84
C ASN A 390 5.78 -25.28 10.30
N GLU A 391 5.72 -26.59 9.99
CA GLU A 391 6.86 -27.34 9.38
C GLU A 391 7.43 -26.67 8.12
N TYR A 392 6.64 -25.79 7.47
CA TYR A 392 6.95 -25.26 6.16
C TYR A 392 7.51 -23.82 6.16
N LYS A 393 7.49 -23.07 7.27
CA LYS A 393 8.00 -21.69 7.41
C LYS A 393 7.74 -20.80 6.18
N LYS A 394 6.50 -20.34 6.00
CA LYS A 394 6.06 -19.68 4.74
C LYS A 394 5.50 -18.30 4.94
N VAL A 395 5.65 -17.45 3.93
CA VAL A 395 4.82 -16.26 3.74
C VAL A 395 3.77 -16.53 2.67
N VAL A 396 2.50 -16.28 3.00
CA VAL A 396 1.38 -16.23 2.06
C VAL A 396 1.03 -14.78 1.86
N VAL A 397 1.01 -14.32 0.61
CA VAL A 397 0.70 -12.92 0.28
C VAL A 397 -0.24 -12.84 -0.92
N ARG A 398 -1.15 -11.87 -0.88
CA ARG A 398 -1.98 -11.49 -2.02
C ARG A 398 -2.18 -9.98 -2.08
N ALA A 399 -2.11 -9.43 -3.29
CA ALA A 399 -2.42 -8.03 -3.56
C ALA A 399 -3.88 -7.86 -4.01
N TYR A 400 -4.47 -6.72 -3.66
CA TYR A 400 -5.84 -6.34 -4.02
C TYR A 400 -5.85 -4.97 -4.68
N SER A 401 -6.24 -4.96 -5.95
CA SER A 401 -6.52 -3.75 -6.70
C SER A 401 -7.93 -3.26 -6.39
N LEU A 402 -8.06 -2.09 -5.76
CA LEU A 402 -9.35 -1.50 -5.40
C LEU A 402 -9.99 -0.83 -6.63
N LYS A 403 -10.92 -1.53 -7.30
CA LYS A 403 -11.46 -1.17 -8.62
C LYS A 403 -12.93 -0.73 -8.57
N THR A 404 -13.43 -0.26 -9.71
CA THR A 404 -14.86 0.02 -9.91
C THR A 404 -15.36 -0.36 -11.30
N LYS A 405 -16.60 -0.86 -11.37
CA LYS A 405 -17.33 -1.17 -12.61
C LYS A 405 -18.79 -0.72 -12.45
N GLY A 406 -19.24 0.19 -13.31
CA GLY A 406 -20.63 0.66 -13.28
C GLY A 406 -21.06 1.39 -11.99
N GLY A 407 -20.12 1.84 -11.16
CA GLY A 407 -20.38 2.41 -9.83
C GLY A 407 -20.40 1.38 -8.69
N TYR A 408 -20.17 0.10 -8.99
CA TYR A 408 -19.82 -0.91 -8.00
C TYR A 408 -18.33 -0.86 -7.72
N TYR A 409 -17.96 -0.63 -6.46
CA TYR A 409 -16.58 -0.64 -5.99
C TYR A 409 -16.31 -1.98 -5.33
N TYR A 410 -15.21 -2.62 -5.69
CA TYR A 410 -14.89 -4.00 -5.30
C TYR A 410 -13.37 -4.20 -5.19
N ALA A 411 -12.96 -5.28 -4.55
CA ALA A 411 -11.56 -5.64 -4.37
C ALA A 411 -11.18 -6.72 -5.40
N ASP A 412 -10.39 -6.34 -6.41
CA ASP A 412 -9.92 -7.29 -7.42
C ASP A 412 -8.63 -7.94 -6.94
N GLU A 413 -8.67 -9.24 -6.70
CA GLU A 413 -7.53 -9.97 -6.15
C GLU A 413 -6.55 -10.38 -7.25
N GLU A 414 -5.26 -10.21 -7.00
CA GLU A 414 -4.19 -10.76 -7.83
C GLU A 414 -3.93 -12.24 -7.46
N ASP A 415 -3.08 -12.93 -8.21
CA ASP A 415 -2.71 -14.31 -7.91
C ASP A 415 -1.96 -14.40 -6.55
N GLU A 416 -2.14 -15.51 -5.83
CA GLU A 416 -1.47 -15.74 -4.55
C GLU A 416 -0.04 -16.20 -4.73
N SER A 417 0.84 -15.64 -3.90
CA SER A 417 2.21 -16.09 -3.74
C SER A 417 2.36 -16.77 -2.38
N LYS A 418 2.92 -17.99 -2.37
CA LYS A 418 3.19 -18.77 -1.16
C LYS A 418 4.62 -19.31 -1.20
N GLU A 419 5.49 -18.63 -0.48
CA GLU A 419 6.95 -18.83 -0.57
C GLU A 419 7.56 -19.15 0.79
N ASP A 420 8.70 -19.85 0.78
CA ASP A 420 9.47 -20.13 1.99
C ASP A 420 10.07 -18.82 2.56
N CYS A 421 10.31 -18.75 3.86
CA CYS A 421 11.01 -17.63 4.48
C CYS A 421 11.82 -18.07 5.69
N GLU A 422 12.88 -17.32 6.00
CA GLU A 422 13.64 -17.54 7.23
C GLU A 422 12.84 -17.10 8.46
N VAL A 423 13.23 -17.68 9.59
CA VAL A 423 12.63 -17.44 10.90
C VAL A 423 13.77 -17.29 11.88
N SER A 424 13.74 -16.20 12.63
CA SER A 424 14.67 -15.87 13.69
C SER A 424 15.00 -17.07 14.57
N SER A 425 16.29 -17.36 14.73
CA SER A 425 16.74 -18.33 15.71
C SER A 425 16.68 -17.82 17.15
N GLN A 426 16.49 -16.51 17.36
CA GLN A 426 16.37 -15.90 18.69
C GLN A 426 15.09 -16.37 19.41
N ASP A 427 13.96 -16.42 18.69
CA ASP A 427 12.65 -16.70 19.27
C ASP A 427 11.86 -17.86 18.62
N ASP A 428 12.34 -18.41 17.50
CA ASP A 428 11.67 -19.41 16.67
C ASP A 428 10.26 -19.01 16.19
N LYS A 429 9.93 -17.70 16.20
CA LYS A 429 8.58 -17.16 16.00
C LYS A 429 8.51 -15.94 15.09
N THR A 430 9.61 -15.22 14.92
CA THR A 430 9.64 -14.02 14.08
C THR A 430 10.13 -14.38 12.69
N SER A 431 9.27 -14.23 11.69
CA SER A 431 9.69 -14.43 10.29
C SER A 431 10.50 -13.23 9.82
N ALA A 432 11.52 -13.48 9.00
CA ALA A 432 12.29 -12.45 8.30
C ALA A 432 11.49 -11.86 7.12
N VAL A 433 10.31 -11.31 7.44
CA VAL A 433 9.36 -10.69 6.51
C VAL A 433 9.04 -9.29 7.04
N GLN A 434 9.34 -8.27 6.24
CA GLN A 434 9.29 -6.87 6.67
C GLN A 434 8.62 -5.99 5.61
N THR A 435 8.06 -4.86 6.05
CA THR A 435 7.64 -3.78 5.14
C THR A 435 8.67 -2.67 5.13
N ASP A 436 8.90 -2.07 3.95
CA ASP A 436 9.70 -0.85 3.82
C ASP A 436 8.88 0.42 4.02
N VAL A 437 9.51 1.60 3.95
CA VAL A 437 8.85 2.90 4.13
C VAL A 437 7.74 3.18 3.11
N ASP A 438 7.77 2.52 1.96
CA ASP A 438 6.77 2.63 0.89
C ASP A 438 5.71 1.51 0.97
N GLY A 439 5.77 0.70 2.02
CA GLY A 439 4.86 -0.41 2.28
C GLY A 439 5.13 -1.66 1.44
N ASN A 440 6.21 -1.72 0.65
CA ASN A 440 6.53 -2.93 -0.10
C ASN A 440 6.97 -4.05 0.86
N LEU A 441 6.64 -5.29 0.51
CA LEU A 441 6.96 -6.47 1.31
C LEU A 441 8.31 -7.07 0.89
N TRP A 442 9.12 -7.43 1.88
CA TRP A 442 10.44 -8.02 1.73
C TRP A 442 10.52 -9.32 2.51
N ARG A 443 11.29 -10.29 2.00
CA ARG A 443 11.58 -11.53 2.72
C ARG A 443 13.03 -11.96 2.55
N LEU A 444 13.53 -12.71 3.53
CA LEU A 444 14.79 -13.43 3.47
C LEU A 444 14.52 -14.94 3.31
N ASP A 445 15.29 -15.59 2.43
CA ASP A 445 15.20 -17.04 2.19
C ASP A 445 16.44 -17.56 1.46
N GLY A 446 17.10 -18.60 2.01
CA GLY A 446 18.20 -19.30 1.36
C GLY A 446 19.41 -18.42 1.03
N GLY A 447 19.65 -17.42 1.87
CA GLY A 447 20.66 -16.37 1.68
C GLY A 447 20.39 -15.45 0.50
N TYR A 448 19.13 -15.17 0.21
CA TYR A 448 18.72 -14.13 -0.73
C TYR A 448 17.67 -13.24 -0.08
N ILE A 449 17.75 -11.94 -0.39
CA ILE A 449 16.72 -10.97 -0.03
C ILE A 449 15.84 -10.76 -1.25
N TYR A 450 14.53 -10.86 -1.05
CA TYR A 450 13.51 -10.71 -2.08
C TYR A 450 12.59 -9.54 -1.78
N LYS A 451 12.05 -8.93 -2.85
CA LYS A 451 10.99 -7.93 -2.80
C LYS A 451 9.76 -8.47 -3.53
N PHE A 452 8.59 -8.36 -2.94
CA PHE A 452 7.33 -8.71 -3.60
C PHE A 452 7.00 -7.68 -4.70
N ASP A 453 6.57 -8.14 -5.86
CA ASP A 453 6.29 -7.30 -7.03
C ASP A 453 4.91 -6.61 -6.99
N ASN A 454 4.09 -6.96 -6.00
CA ASN A 454 2.69 -6.53 -5.81
C ASN A 454 1.70 -7.15 -6.83
N THR A 455 2.05 -8.28 -7.40
CA THR A 455 1.19 -9.17 -8.18
C THR A 455 1.23 -10.56 -7.57
N ASP A 456 2.17 -11.39 -7.96
CA ASP A 456 2.26 -12.81 -7.59
C ASP A 456 3.70 -13.33 -7.45
N ASP A 457 4.69 -12.52 -7.79
CA ASP A 457 6.10 -12.93 -7.90
C ASP A 457 7.00 -12.16 -6.91
N TRP A 458 8.19 -12.74 -6.67
CA TRP A 458 9.21 -12.17 -5.79
C TRP A 458 10.52 -11.93 -6.54
N ASP A 459 10.90 -10.66 -6.64
CA ASP A 459 12.15 -10.24 -7.26
C ASP A 459 13.33 -10.50 -6.31
N LYS A 460 14.34 -11.25 -6.79
CA LYS A 460 15.63 -11.36 -6.10
C LYS A 460 16.36 -10.03 -6.17
N VAL A 461 16.70 -9.45 -5.02
CA VAL A 461 17.38 -8.16 -4.94
C VAL A 461 18.87 -8.35 -4.62
N TYR A 462 19.18 -9.13 -3.58
CA TYR A 462 20.56 -9.35 -3.13
C TYR A 462 20.85 -10.82 -2.84
N LYS A 463 22.09 -11.24 -3.10
CA LYS A 463 22.67 -12.46 -2.52
C LYS A 463 23.40 -12.06 -1.24
N VAL A 464 23.04 -12.69 -0.13
CA VAL A 464 23.62 -12.46 1.19
C VAL A 464 24.20 -13.75 1.76
N ASP A 465 24.71 -13.70 3.00
CA ASP A 465 25.14 -14.91 3.70
C ASP A 465 23.98 -15.92 3.81
N GLY A 466 24.32 -17.20 3.76
CA GLY A 466 23.33 -18.28 3.81
C GLY A 466 22.77 -18.54 5.20
N SER A 467 23.42 -18.02 6.25
CA SER A 467 22.97 -18.17 7.64
C SER A 467 21.95 -17.13 8.08
N PHE A 468 21.86 -15.97 7.40
CA PHE A 468 21.00 -14.89 7.84
C PHE A 468 19.55 -15.36 7.97
N ASP A 469 18.95 -15.02 9.11
CA ASP A 469 17.59 -15.36 9.49
C ASP A 469 16.82 -14.15 10.05
N GLU A 470 17.46 -12.98 10.06
CA GLU A 470 16.90 -11.71 10.48
C GLU A 470 17.02 -10.62 9.42
N LEU A 471 16.05 -9.70 9.41
CA LEU A 471 15.93 -8.67 8.39
C LEU A 471 15.31 -7.39 8.95
N SER A 472 15.92 -6.25 8.61
CA SER A 472 15.40 -4.91 8.85
C SER A 472 15.51 -4.07 7.58
N VAL A 473 14.41 -3.49 7.13
CA VAL A 473 14.34 -2.80 5.82
C VAL A 473 13.80 -1.39 6.03
N TYR A 474 14.55 -0.39 5.55
CA TYR A 474 14.02 0.95 5.34
C TYR A 474 13.59 1.14 3.87
N ASP A 475 14.46 0.76 2.94
CA ASP A 475 14.22 0.70 1.50
C ASP A 475 15.24 -0.26 0.83
N LYS A 476 15.27 -0.32 -0.50
CA LYS A 476 16.19 -1.20 -1.25
C LYS A 476 17.68 -0.89 -1.05
N ASP A 477 18.02 0.31 -0.59
CA ASP A 477 19.38 0.82 -0.45
C ASP A 477 19.82 0.89 1.03
N ASN A 478 18.91 0.58 1.96
CA ASN A 478 19.08 0.67 3.40
C ASN A 478 18.44 -0.56 4.07
N ILE A 479 19.24 -1.63 4.24
CA ILE A 479 18.83 -2.92 4.78
C ILE A 479 19.88 -3.43 5.76
N ALA A 480 19.46 -3.96 6.90
CA ALA A 480 20.30 -4.80 7.76
C ALA A 480 19.80 -6.24 7.68
N ALA A 481 20.72 -7.19 7.55
CA ALA A 481 20.44 -8.62 7.65
C ALA A 481 21.52 -9.28 8.50
N TRP A 482 21.15 -10.20 9.38
CA TRP A 482 22.09 -10.82 10.30
C TRP A 482 21.67 -12.24 10.69
N SER A 483 22.58 -12.93 11.36
CA SER A 483 22.32 -14.14 12.13
C SER A 483 23.10 -14.03 13.43
N GLU A 484 22.39 -14.09 14.56
CA GLU A 484 23.02 -14.05 15.88
C GLU A 484 23.85 -15.33 16.12
N ASP A 485 23.30 -16.50 15.80
CA ASP A 485 23.95 -17.81 16.06
C ASP A 485 25.25 -18.04 15.30
N ASP A 486 25.36 -17.45 14.10
CA ASP A 486 26.54 -17.58 13.23
C ASP A 486 27.49 -16.37 13.34
N ASP A 487 27.22 -15.42 14.24
CA ASP A 487 28.04 -14.23 14.49
C ASP A 487 28.37 -13.44 13.21
N VAL A 488 27.38 -13.24 12.34
CA VAL A 488 27.55 -12.54 11.05
C VAL A 488 26.43 -11.56 10.75
N TYR A 489 26.78 -10.44 10.12
CA TYR A 489 25.82 -9.44 9.70
C TYR A 489 26.20 -8.73 8.39
N SER A 490 25.27 -7.98 7.84
CA SER A 490 25.47 -7.09 6.69
C SER A 490 24.62 -5.83 6.83
N LEU A 491 25.29 -4.67 6.71
CA LEU A 491 24.63 -3.37 6.60
C LEU A 491 24.70 -2.90 5.15
N ILE A 492 23.59 -3.06 4.44
CA ILE A 492 23.41 -2.60 3.07
C ILE A 492 22.96 -1.14 3.15
N GLY A 493 23.91 -0.22 3.18
CA GLY A 493 23.64 1.22 3.15
C GLY A 493 24.90 2.04 3.39
N GLY A 494 24.87 3.30 2.98
CA GLY A 494 26.01 4.19 3.10
C GLY A 494 27.11 3.91 2.07
N LYS A 495 28.11 4.79 1.99
CA LYS A 495 29.29 4.54 1.14
C LYS A 495 30.15 3.50 1.84
N SER A 496 30.16 2.27 1.34
CA SER A 496 31.11 1.23 1.76
C SER A 496 32.54 1.80 1.81
N SER A 497 33.25 1.51 2.89
CA SER A 497 34.63 1.96 3.14
C SER A 497 35.69 1.20 2.32
N ASP A 498 35.28 0.31 1.41
CA ASP A 498 36.17 -0.52 0.61
C ASP A 498 36.51 0.04 -0.78
N ASP A 499 36.53 1.36 -0.92
CA ASP A 499 36.99 2.03 -2.14
C ASP A 499 38.54 2.16 -2.20
N ASN A 500 39.25 1.09 -1.79
CA ASN A 500 40.72 1.00 -1.87
C ASN A 500 41.22 -0.39 -2.30
N ASN A 501 40.62 -0.98 -3.35
CA ASN A 501 41.37 -1.86 -4.24
C ASN A 501 40.85 -1.84 -5.67
N THR A 502 41.43 -0.93 -6.46
CA THR A 502 41.46 -0.83 -7.93
C THR A 502 40.39 -1.59 -8.73
N ASN A 503 39.38 -0.79 -9.08
CA ASN A 503 38.57 -0.76 -10.30
C ASN A 503 37.23 -1.53 -10.33
N PRO A 504 36.18 -0.99 -9.68
CA PRO A 504 34.82 -1.20 -10.13
C PRO A 504 34.52 -0.27 -11.33
N PRO A 505 33.84 -0.73 -12.39
CA PRO A 505 33.45 0.16 -13.47
C PRO A 505 32.42 1.14 -12.90
N THR A 506 32.75 2.42 -12.89
CA THR A 506 31.78 3.50 -12.71
C THR A 506 30.77 3.44 -13.84
N THR A 507 29.65 2.74 -13.66
CA THR A 507 28.51 2.88 -14.56
C THR A 507 27.83 4.19 -14.24
N THR A 508 28.36 5.25 -14.83
CA THR A 508 27.67 6.53 -14.97
C THR A 508 26.32 6.24 -15.65
N ALA A 509 25.22 6.73 -15.07
CA ALA A 509 23.91 6.66 -15.71
C ALA A 509 24.00 7.21 -17.13
N GLY A 510 23.41 6.50 -18.07
CA GLY A 510 23.50 6.91 -19.46
C GLY A 510 23.29 5.79 -20.46
N TRP A 511 23.33 6.23 -21.71
CA TRP A 511 23.22 5.36 -22.86
C TRP A 511 24.48 4.51 -23.01
N VAL A 512 24.28 3.20 -23.12
CA VAL A 512 25.32 2.21 -23.38
C VAL A 512 25.02 1.56 -24.72
N GLN A 513 26.03 1.53 -25.61
CA GLN A 513 25.91 0.86 -26.90
C GLN A 513 26.62 -0.49 -26.84
N ALA A 514 25.91 -1.57 -27.18
CA ALA A 514 26.50 -2.90 -27.32
C ALA A 514 27.27 -3.05 -28.64
N ALA A 515 28.10 -4.09 -28.74
CA ALA A 515 28.95 -4.35 -29.91
C ALA A 515 28.16 -4.63 -31.21
N ASP A 516 26.90 -5.05 -31.09
CA ASP A 516 25.96 -5.25 -32.20
C ASP A 516 25.26 -3.95 -32.65
N GLY A 517 25.55 -2.82 -32.00
CA GLY A 517 25.01 -1.50 -32.30
C GLY A 517 23.71 -1.16 -31.58
N THR A 518 23.16 -2.06 -30.77
CA THR A 518 21.97 -1.80 -29.94
C THR A 518 22.28 -0.88 -28.76
N TRP A 519 21.28 -0.13 -28.32
CA TRP A 519 21.41 0.81 -27.20
C TRP A 519 20.57 0.35 -26.02
N THR A 520 21.15 0.39 -24.82
CA THR A 520 20.45 0.26 -23.54
C THR A 520 20.67 1.55 -22.73
N TYR A 521 19.83 1.81 -21.75
CA TYR A 521 20.05 2.92 -20.81
C TYR A 521 20.27 2.37 -19.41
N ASN A 522 21.43 2.66 -18.82
CA ASN A 522 21.71 2.36 -17.43
C ASN A 522 21.18 3.54 -16.59
N LYS A 523 20.30 3.24 -15.64
CA LYS A 523 19.81 4.20 -14.65
C LYS A 523 20.93 4.53 -13.64
N GLU A 524 20.70 5.55 -12.82
CA GLU A 524 21.63 5.96 -11.76
C GLU A 524 21.85 4.87 -10.71
N ASP A 525 20.89 3.97 -10.53
CA ASP A 525 20.98 2.79 -9.68
C ASP A 525 21.74 1.60 -10.31
N GLY A 526 22.28 1.75 -11.54
CA GLY A 526 23.02 0.72 -12.27
C GLY A 526 22.15 -0.32 -13.00
N THR A 527 20.83 -0.29 -12.84
CA THR A 527 19.89 -1.18 -13.56
C THR A 527 19.62 -0.68 -14.99
N LYS A 528 19.12 -1.56 -15.87
CA LYS A 528 18.69 -1.18 -17.22
C LYS A 528 17.27 -0.63 -17.19
N ALA A 529 17.03 0.45 -17.93
CA ALA A 529 15.66 0.92 -18.19
C ALA A 529 14.91 -0.06 -19.11
N THR A 530 13.64 -0.31 -18.79
CA THR A 530 12.65 -1.03 -19.59
C THR A 530 11.38 -0.17 -19.64
N GLY A 531 10.56 -0.34 -20.67
CA GLY A 531 9.37 0.47 -20.89
C GLY A 531 9.67 1.92 -21.31
N TRP A 532 8.73 2.82 -21.03
CA TRP A 532 8.88 4.25 -21.35
C TRP A 532 9.89 4.93 -20.42
N LEU A 533 10.86 5.61 -21.00
CA LEU A 533 11.88 6.39 -20.30
C LEU A 533 11.80 7.86 -20.71
N ASN A 534 11.66 8.76 -19.74
CA ASN A 534 11.69 10.20 -19.96
C ASN A 534 13.03 10.78 -19.50
N LEU A 535 13.80 11.33 -20.44
CA LEU A 535 15.03 12.06 -20.15
C LEU A 535 14.85 13.51 -20.56
N ASN A 536 14.73 14.40 -19.57
CA ASN A 536 14.62 15.86 -19.78
C ASN A 536 13.52 16.27 -20.78
N GLY A 537 12.36 15.60 -20.74
CA GLY A 537 11.22 15.89 -21.63
C GLY A 537 11.27 15.19 -22.99
N VAL A 538 12.28 14.35 -23.23
CA VAL A 538 12.37 13.48 -24.42
C VAL A 538 12.04 12.04 -24.00
N TRP A 539 11.04 11.45 -24.64
CA TRP A 539 10.61 10.09 -24.38
C TRP A 539 11.32 9.07 -25.27
N TYR A 540 11.67 7.93 -24.70
CA TYR A 540 12.25 6.76 -25.34
C TYR A 540 11.47 5.52 -24.89
N TYR A 541 11.54 4.44 -25.63
CA TYR A 541 10.99 3.15 -25.20
C TYR A 541 12.09 2.09 -25.23
N LEU A 542 12.24 1.37 -24.13
CA LEU A 542 13.16 0.25 -23.99
C LEU A 542 12.31 -1.03 -23.96
N ASN A 543 12.62 -2.00 -24.81
CA ASN A 543 11.92 -3.28 -24.83
C ASN A 543 12.16 -4.04 -23.50
N THR A 544 11.51 -5.19 -23.34
CA THR A 544 11.61 -6.01 -22.12
C THR A 544 13.04 -6.49 -21.81
N ASP A 545 13.88 -6.61 -22.84
CA ASP A 545 15.32 -6.93 -22.72
C ASP A 545 16.21 -5.69 -22.49
N GLY A 546 15.61 -4.51 -22.35
CA GLY A 546 16.27 -3.22 -22.13
C GLY A 546 16.80 -2.55 -23.41
N VAL A 547 16.56 -3.15 -24.59
CA VAL A 547 17.03 -2.60 -25.87
C VAL A 547 16.10 -1.48 -26.33
N MET A 548 16.67 -0.33 -26.66
CA MET A 548 15.95 0.84 -27.16
C MET A 548 15.26 0.55 -28.49
N ALA A 549 13.95 0.76 -28.52
CA ALA A 549 13.15 0.65 -29.72
C ALA A 549 13.36 1.87 -30.64
N THR A 550 13.27 1.63 -31.95
CA THR A 550 13.25 2.67 -33.00
C THR A 550 12.20 2.31 -34.05
N GLY A 551 11.74 3.29 -34.82
CA GLY A 551 10.69 3.13 -35.82
C GLY A 551 9.30 3.08 -35.22
N TRP A 552 8.38 2.43 -35.94
CA TRP A 552 6.99 2.28 -35.50
C TRP A 552 6.88 1.27 -34.35
N LEU A 553 6.25 1.71 -33.27
CA LEU A 553 6.00 0.92 -32.07
C LEU A 553 4.48 0.79 -31.85
N ASN A 554 3.97 -0.43 -31.68
CA ASN A 554 2.57 -0.68 -31.35
C ASN A 554 2.48 -1.21 -29.93
N LEU A 555 1.85 -0.45 -29.05
CA LEU A 555 1.55 -0.86 -27.68
C LEU A 555 0.03 -0.91 -27.52
N ASN A 556 -0.50 -2.11 -27.31
CA ASN A 556 -1.93 -2.35 -27.05
C ASN A 556 -2.88 -1.68 -28.06
N GLY A 557 -2.50 -1.66 -29.34
CA GLY A 557 -3.31 -1.08 -30.43
C GLY A 557 -3.07 0.41 -30.67
N VAL A 558 -2.21 1.05 -29.88
CA VAL A 558 -1.80 2.45 -30.07
C VAL A 558 -0.42 2.49 -30.74
N TRP A 559 -0.34 3.22 -31.86
CA TRP A 559 0.91 3.39 -32.61
C TRP A 559 1.67 4.63 -32.17
N TYR A 560 2.98 4.49 -32.01
CA TYR A 560 3.95 5.54 -31.75
C TYR A 560 5.06 5.46 -32.79
N TYR A 561 5.76 6.56 -33.03
CA TYR A 561 6.97 6.53 -33.85
C TYR A 561 8.17 7.02 -33.04
N LEU A 562 9.21 6.20 -32.96
CA LEU A 562 10.49 6.52 -32.35
C LEU A 562 11.48 6.82 -33.46
N ASN A 563 12.09 8.01 -33.45
CA ASN A 563 13.08 8.41 -34.45
C ASN A 563 14.32 7.47 -34.40
N PRO A 564 15.23 7.53 -35.38
CA PRO A 564 16.46 6.72 -35.34
C PRO A 564 17.33 6.90 -34.08
N SER A 565 17.17 8.01 -33.36
CA SER A 565 17.80 8.25 -32.06
C SER A 565 17.04 7.66 -30.86
N GLY A 566 15.91 6.97 -31.10
CA GLY A 566 14.98 6.46 -30.08
C GLY A 566 13.97 7.48 -29.55
N ALA A 567 14.17 8.77 -29.83
CA ALA A 567 13.29 9.83 -29.35
C ALA A 567 11.90 9.74 -29.99
N MET A 568 10.85 9.73 -29.17
CA MET A 568 9.46 9.69 -29.59
C MET A 568 9.08 10.94 -30.39
N ALA A 569 8.50 10.74 -31.58
CA ALA A 569 7.98 11.81 -32.42
C ALA A 569 6.62 12.30 -31.90
N THR A 570 6.42 13.61 -31.97
CA THR A 570 5.14 14.28 -31.78
C THR A 570 4.90 15.22 -32.96
N SER A 571 3.65 15.63 -33.17
CA SER A 571 3.19 16.44 -34.29
C SER A 571 3.37 15.75 -35.66
N TRP A 572 3.45 16.54 -36.74
CA TRP A 572 3.59 16.07 -38.10
C TRP A 572 4.92 15.34 -38.34
N LEU A 573 4.83 14.13 -38.86
CA LEU A 573 5.97 13.28 -39.21
C LEU A 573 5.93 12.93 -40.70
N ASN A 574 7.01 13.22 -41.43
CA ASN A 574 7.16 12.81 -42.83
C ASN A 574 8.13 11.63 -42.93
N LEU A 575 7.59 10.47 -43.30
CA LEU A 575 8.38 9.27 -43.59
C LEU A 575 8.36 9.01 -45.10
N ASN A 576 9.47 9.30 -45.77
CA ASN A 576 9.68 9.01 -47.19
C ASN A 576 8.57 9.57 -48.12
N GLY A 577 8.03 10.75 -47.81
CA GLY A 577 6.99 11.40 -48.61
C GLY A 577 5.56 11.11 -48.14
N THR A 578 5.37 10.24 -47.14
CA THR A 578 4.08 10.02 -46.48
C THR A 578 4.04 10.77 -45.16
N TRP A 579 3.00 11.58 -44.97
CA TRP A 579 2.79 12.32 -43.73
C TRP A 579 1.92 11.55 -42.74
N TYR A 580 2.25 11.65 -41.47
CA TYR A 580 1.52 11.11 -40.31
C TYR A 580 1.42 12.21 -39.26
N TYR A 581 0.49 12.07 -38.31
CA TYR A 581 0.41 12.97 -37.17
C TYR A 581 0.42 12.17 -35.87
N LEU A 582 1.34 12.53 -34.98
CA LEU A 582 1.45 11.98 -33.63
C LEU A 582 0.96 13.06 -32.66
N ASN A 583 0.06 12.75 -31.75
CA ASN A 583 -0.46 13.75 -30.80
C ASN A 583 0.61 14.12 -29.74
N SER A 584 0.23 14.93 -28.75
CA SER A 584 1.16 15.34 -27.67
C SER A 584 1.62 14.18 -26.78
N SER A 585 0.86 13.08 -26.70
CA SER A 585 1.29 11.86 -26.03
C SER A 585 2.07 10.91 -26.95
N GLY A 586 2.33 11.31 -28.20
CA GLY A 586 3.02 10.51 -29.23
C GLY A 586 2.14 9.49 -29.95
N ALA A 587 0.87 9.37 -29.58
CA ALA A 587 -0.05 8.42 -30.21
C ALA A 587 -0.45 8.90 -31.61
N MET A 588 -0.39 8.00 -32.59
CA MET A 588 -0.71 8.26 -33.98
C MET A 588 -2.21 8.51 -34.17
N ALA A 589 -2.55 9.64 -34.79
CA ALA A 589 -3.91 9.98 -35.14
C ALA A 589 -4.38 9.24 -36.41
N THR A 590 -5.69 9.00 -36.48
CA THR A 590 -6.41 8.54 -37.69
C THR A 590 -7.70 9.34 -37.83
N GLY A 591 -8.29 9.36 -39.02
CA GLY A 591 -9.49 10.12 -39.34
C GLY A 591 -9.21 11.61 -39.60
N TRP A 592 -10.25 12.43 -39.42
CA TRP A 592 -10.17 13.88 -39.59
C TRP A 592 -9.38 14.54 -38.46
N LEU A 593 -8.34 15.31 -38.82
CA LEU A 593 -7.47 16.05 -37.91
C LEU A 593 -7.65 17.55 -38.15
N ASN A 594 -7.89 18.31 -37.08
CA ASN A 594 -7.84 19.77 -37.11
C ASN A 594 -6.52 20.24 -36.50
N ASP A 595 -5.63 20.78 -37.33
CA ASP A 595 -4.41 21.42 -36.89
C ASP A 595 -4.53 22.93 -37.12
N ASN A 596 -4.73 23.67 -36.02
CA ASN A 596 -4.81 25.13 -36.00
C ASN A 596 -5.81 25.74 -37.02
N GLY A 597 -6.98 25.11 -37.16
CA GLY A 597 -8.05 25.57 -38.05
C GLY A 597 -7.95 25.07 -39.49
N THR A 598 -6.90 24.32 -39.83
CA THR A 598 -6.77 23.61 -41.10
C THR A 598 -7.10 22.13 -40.89
N TRP A 599 -7.98 21.58 -41.72
CA TRP A 599 -8.37 20.18 -41.62
C TRP A 599 -7.56 19.31 -42.59
N TYR A 600 -7.20 18.12 -42.10
CA TYR A 600 -6.51 17.07 -42.83
C TYR A 600 -7.23 15.74 -42.58
N TYR A 601 -6.98 14.75 -43.43
CA TYR A 601 -7.49 13.39 -43.20
C TYR A 601 -6.36 12.37 -43.22
N LEU A 602 -6.27 11.58 -42.16
CA LEU A 602 -5.35 10.46 -42.00
C LEU A 602 -6.15 9.16 -42.17
N ASN A 603 -5.73 8.28 -43.08
CA ASN A 603 -6.43 7.01 -43.28
C ASN A 603 -6.24 6.05 -42.09
N SER A 604 -6.76 4.82 -42.18
CA SER A 604 -6.63 3.81 -41.12
C SER A 604 -5.19 3.36 -40.83
N SER A 605 -4.25 3.58 -41.75
CA SER A 605 -2.82 3.37 -41.51
C SER A 605 -2.12 4.62 -40.99
N GLY A 606 -2.87 5.69 -40.66
CA GLY A 606 -2.36 7.00 -40.22
C GLY A 606 -1.77 7.88 -41.33
N ALA A 607 -1.76 7.42 -42.58
CA ALA A 607 -1.18 8.16 -43.69
C ALA A 607 -2.11 9.30 -44.15
N MET A 608 -1.55 10.50 -44.25
CA MET A 608 -2.26 11.69 -44.71
C MET A 608 -2.57 11.59 -46.20
N LEU A 609 -3.83 11.82 -46.54
CA LEU A 609 -4.28 11.88 -47.92
C LEU A 609 -4.12 13.30 -48.50
N TYR A 610 -3.82 13.39 -49.79
CA TYR A 610 -3.69 14.65 -50.53
C TYR A 610 -4.08 14.45 -52.00
N ASN A 611 -4.42 15.55 -52.71
CA ASN A 611 -4.92 15.52 -54.10
C ASN A 611 -6.08 14.52 -54.32
N THR A 612 -7.01 14.46 -53.37
CA THR A 612 -8.12 13.49 -53.41
C THR A 612 -9.38 14.08 -52.78
N THR A 613 -10.46 13.30 -52.73
CA THR A 613 -11.70 13.66 -52.04
C THR A 613 -12.03 12.59 -51.00
N VAL A 614 -12.32 13.02 -49.77
CA VAL A 614 -12.73 12.16 -48.65
C VAL A 614 -14.08 12.65 -48.15
N ASP A 615 -15.09 11.79 -48.08
CA ASP A 615 -16.44 12.13 -47.61
C ASP A 615 -17.07 13.37 -48.29
N GLY A 616 -16.71 13.63 -49.55
CA GLY A 616 -17.17 14.80 -50.31
C GLY A 616 -16.34 16.08 -50.12
N TYR A 617 -15.31 16.05 -49.29
CA TYR A 617 -14.39 17.17 -49.02
C TYR A 617 -13.10 17.02 -49.84
N VAL A 618 -12.72 18.06 -50.59
CA VAL A 618 -11.55 18.04 -51.48
C VAL A 618 -10.29 18.40 -50.70
N LEU A 619 -9.28 17.53 -50.72
CA LEU A 619 -7.97 17.77 -50.12
C LEU A 619 -6.98 18.23 -51.21
N GLY A 620 -6.31 19.36 -50.96
CA GLY A 620 -5.32 19.94 -51.86
C GLY A 620 -4.01 19.15 -51.94
N SER A 621 -3.04 19.67 -52.68
CA SER A 621 -1.73 19.02 -52.89
C SER A 621 -0.87 18.89 -51.64
N ASN A 622 -1.21 19.63 -50.58
CA ASN A 622 -0.59 19.55 -49.25
C ASN A 622 -1.47 18.80 -48.23
N GLY A 623 -2.56 18.17 -48.66
CA GLY A 623 -3.50 17.44 -47.80
C GLY A 623 -4.50 18.31 -47.04
N ALA A 624 -4.37 19.64 -47.10
CA ALA A 624 -5.31 20.54 -46.46
C ALA A 624 -6.67 20.51 -47.18
N TRP A 625 -7.75 20.46 -46.40
CA TRP A 625 -9.11 20.60 -46.92
C TRP A 625 -9.29 21.98 -47.56
N ILE A 626 -9.67 21.97 -48.84
CA ILE A 626 -10.04 23.17 -49.60
C ILE A 626 -11.52 23.44 -49.32
N ARG A 627 -11.75 24.54 -48.61
CA ARG A 627 -13.07 24.98 -48.19
C ARG A 627 -13.93 25.50 -49.33
#